data_AF-A0A7X7DF17-F1
#
_entry.id   AF-A0A7X7DF17-F1
#
_cell.length_a   1.000
_cell.length_b   1.000
_cell.length_c   1.000
_cell.angle_alpha   90.00
_cell.angle_beta   90.00
_cell.angle_gamma   90.00
#
_symmetry.space_group_name_H-M   'P 1'
#
loop_
_entity.id
_entity.type
_entity.pdbx_description
1 polymer ?
#
loop_
_entity_poly.entity_id
_entity_poly.type
_entity_poly.pdbx_seq_one_letter_code
_entity_poly.pdbx_strand_id
1 'polypeptide(L)'
;MKVTTDILDAAYELAKKAYTATSHADAKGKLHEQFPSVNWDDLVEAYMRGCDLAEKCYEIGEKARRESIPDQQAIGLLTERFPGFSVKTYNDALTRGWFLSR
;
A
#
# COMPACT_ATOMS: atom_id res chain seq x y z
N MET A 1 2.76 -17.98 8.55
CA MET A 1 4.08 -17.33 8.70
C MET A 1 3.78 -15.84 8.82
N LYS A 2 4.35 -15.07 9.75
CA LYS A 2 3.88 -13.69 9.94
C LYS A 2 4.17 -12.86 8.69
N VAL A 3 3.15 -12.16 8.20
CA VAL A 3 3.27 -11.16 7.12
C VAL A 3 4.38 -10.17 7.49
N THR A 4 5.42 -10.11 6.68
CA THR A 4 6.57 -9.22 6.88
C THR A 4 6.36 -7.88 6.16
N THR A 5 7.14 -6.87 6.53
CA THR A 5 7.16 -5.57 5.84
C THR A 5 7.40 -5.72 4.35
N ASP A 6 8.30 -6.62 3.92
CA ASP A 6 8.60 -6.83 2.50
C ASP A 6 7.38 -7.35 1.70
N ILE A 7 6.56 -8.22 2.32
CA ILE A 7 5.34 -8.74 1.69
C ILE A 7 4.28 -7.63 1.59
N LEU A 8 4.17 -6.78 2.61
CA LEU A 8 3.24 -5.64 2.60
C LEU A 8 3.62 -4.58 1.57
N ASP A 9 4.91 -4.28 1.42
CA ASP A 9 5.39 -3.32 0.42
C ASP A 9 5.15 -3.86 -1.00
N ALA A 10 5.41 -5.15 -1.24
CA ALA A 10 5.11 -5.79 -2.51
C ALA A 10 3.60 -5.83 -2.80
N ALA A 11 2.79 -6.18 -1.80
CA ALA A 11 1.34 -6.18 -1.87
C ALA A 11 0.79 -4.79 -2.22
N TYR A 12 1.29 -3.74 -1.58
CA TYR A 12 0.95 -2.35 -1.87
C TYR A 12 1.26 -1.95 -3.33
N GLU A 13 2.47 -2.26 -3.81
CA GLU A 13 2.85 -1.96 -5.19
C GLU A 13 2.00 -2.71 -6.23
N LEU A 14 1.63 -3.96 -5.94
CA LEU A 14 0.74 -4.74 -6.79
C LEU A 14 -0.71 -4.27 -6.71
N ALA A 15 -1.20 -3.87 -5.54
CA ALA A 15 -2.51 -3.27 -5.36
C ALA A 15 -2.65 -1.99 -6.19
N LYS A 16 -1.64 -1.11 -6.16
CA LYS A 16 -1.61 0.11 -6.99
C LYS A 16 -1.70 -0.15 -8.48
N LYS A 17 -0.93 -1.12 -8.98
CA LYS A 17 -0.97 -1.50 -10.40
C LYS A 17 -2.32 -2.09 -10.78
N ALA A 18 -2.96 -2.82 -9.88
CA ALA A 18 -4.30 -3.36 -10.11
C ALA A 18 -5.38 -2.27 -10.26
N TYR A 19 -5.21 -1.09 -9.65
CA TYR A 19 -6.16 0.01 -9.83
C TYR A 19 -6.01 0.74 -11.17
N THR A 20 -4.86 0.65 -11.84
CA THR A 20 -4.56 1.50 -13.01
C THR A 20 -4.22 0.73 -14.29
N ALA A 21 -3.74 -0.51 -14.20
CA ALA A 21 -3.14 -1.20 -15.35
C ALA A 21 -3.37 -2.71 -15.40
N THR A 22 -3.70 -3.39 -14.29
CA THR A 22 -3.87 -4.85 -14.23
C THR A 22 -5.12 -5.26 -13.45
N SER A 23 -5.42 -6.56 -13.34
CA SER A 23 -6.50 -7.03 -12.47
C SER A 23 -6.00 -7.35 -11.04
N HIS A 24 -6.92 -7.31 -10.05
CA HIS A 24 -6.62 -7.76 -8.68
C HIS A 24 -6.29 -9.27 -8.61
N ALA A 25 -6.80 -10.08 -9.54
CA ALA A 25 -6.49 -11.51 -9.61
C ALA A 25 -5.03 -11.72 -10.03
N ASP A 26 -4.57 -11.02 -11.07
CA ASP A 26 -3.18 -11.09 -11.53
C ASP A 26 -2.20 -10.56 -10.47
N ALA A 27 -2.61 -9.54 -9.72
CA ALA A 27 -1.83 -8.98 -8.63
C ALA A 27 -1.60 -9.98 -7.49
N LYS A 28 -2.63 -10.75 -7.11
CA LYS A 28 -2.49 -11.84 -6.12
C LYS A 28 -1.60 -12.97 -6.64
N GLY A 29 -1.74 -13.33 -7.92
CA GLY A 29 -0.87 -14.33 -8.57
C GLY A 29 0.60 -13.93 -8.52
N LYS A 30 0.91 -12.68 -8.90
CA LYS A 30 2.28 -12.13 -8.82
C LYS A 30 2.84 -12.06 -7.41
N LEU A 31 1.99 -11.79 -6.41
CA LEU A 31 2.42 -11.78 -5.02
C LEU A 31 2.81 -13.20 -4.57
N HIS A 32 2.06 -14.21 -5.00
CA HIS A 32 2.40 -15.61 -4.74
C HIS A 32 3.65 -16.09 -5.47
N GLU A 33 3.87 -15.66 -6.71
CA GLU A 33 5.12 -15.95 -7.44
C GLU A 33 6.35 -15.34 -6.75
N GLN A 34 6.23 -14.15 -6.15
CA GLN A 34 7.32 -13.50 -5.42
C GLN A 34 7.59 -14.13 -4.06
N PHE A 35 6.56 -14.67 -3.42
CA PHE A 35 6.65 -15.27 -2.08
C PHE A 35 6.05 -16.69 -2.07
N PRO A 36 6.63 -17.65 -2.82
CA PRO A 36 6.05 -18.99 -3.01
C PRO A 36 6.07 -19.84 -1.73
N SER A 37 6.90 -19.46 -0.74
CA SER A 37 6.99 -20.11 0.56
C SER A 37 5.93 -19.65 1.57
N VAL A 38 5.17 -18.60 1.24
CA VAL A 38 4.12 -18.06 2.11
C VAL A 38 2.80 -18.69 1.71
N ASN A 39 1.97 -19.01 2.72
CA ASN A 39 0.67 -19.60 2.47
C ASN A 39 -0.22 -18.61 1.69
N TRP A 40 -1.14 -19.14 0.89
CA TRP A 40 -2.01 -18.32 0.05
C TRP A 40 -2.93 -17.38 0.84
N ASP A 41 -3.51 -17.83 1.94
CA ASP A 41 -4.37 -17.01 2.82
C ASP A 41 -3.59 -15.85 3.46
N ASP A 42 -2.36 -16.08 3.92
CA ASP A 42 -1.45 -15.07 4.47
C ASP A 42 -1.13 -14.01 3.38
N LEU A 43 -0.94 -14.44 2.12
CA LEU A 43 -0.70 -13.54 0.98
C LEU A 43 -1.95 -12.75 0.60
N VAL A 44 -3.13 -13.38 0.62
CA VAL A 44 -4.39 -12.68 0.37
C VAL A 44 -4.66 -11.64 1.46
N GLU A 45 -4.39 -11.96 2.73
CA GLU A 45 -4.48 -11.00 3.82
C GLU A 45 -3.51 -9.84 3.63
N ALA A 46 -2.25 -10.13 3.31
CA ALA A 46 -1.26 -9.09 3.02
C ALA A 46 -1.68 -8.21 1.83
N TYR A 47 -2.26 -8.81 0.79
CA TYR A 47 -2.80 -8.10 -0.36
C TYR A 47 -3.96 -7.18 0.01
N MET A 48 -4.92 -7.66 0.79
CA MET A 48 -6.04 -6.84 1.28
C MET A 48 -5.55 -5.66 2.13
N ARG A 49 -4.54 -5.89 2.98
CA ARG A 49 -3.87 -4.83 3.74
C ARG A 49 -3.16 -3.82 2.82
N GLY A 50 -2.53 -4.29 1.75
CA GLY A 50 -1.92 -3.43 0.72
C GLY A 50 -2.95 -2.57 -0.04
N CYS A 51 -4.13 -3.12 -0.34
CA CYS A 51 -5.25 -2.37 -0.92
C CYS A 51 -5.76 -1.28 0.02
N ASP A 52 -6.05 -1.62 1.28
CA ASP A 52 -6.49 -0.63 2.28
C ASP A 52 -5.44 0.46 2.48
N LEU A 53 -4.15 0.09 2.51
CA LEU A 53 -3.06 1.06 2.56
C LEU A 53 -3.04 1.99 1.34
N ALA A 54 -3.24 1.47 0.13
CA ALA A 54 -3.29 2.29 -1.09
C ALA A 54 -4.44 3.32 -1.04
N GLU A 55 -5.63 2.90 -0.58
CA GLU A 55 -6.79 3.77 -0.40
C GLU A 55 -6.56 4.81 0.71
N LYS A 56 -6.02 4.42 1.86
CA LYS A 56 -5.73 5.35 2.97
C LYS A 56 -4.60 6.30 2.69
N CYS A 57 -3.59 5.90 1.93
CA CYS A 57 -2.65 6.84 1.37
C CYS A 57 -3.45 7.89 0.59
N TYR A 58 -4.20 7.52 -0.45
CA TYR A 58 -4.99 8.50 -1.23
C TYR A 58 -5.79 9.50 -0.36
N GLU A 59 -6.60 8.99 0.58
CA GLU A 59 -7.39 9.82 1.50
C GLU A 59 -6.53 10.81 2.31
N ILE A 60 -5.41 10.34 2.88
CA ILE A 60 -4.57 11.15 3.76
C ILE A 60 -3.81 12.23 3.01
N GLY A 61 -3.32 11.97 1.80
CA GLY A 61 -2.65 13.05 1.05
C GLY A 61 -3.64 14.01 0.40
N GLU A 62 -4.86 13.58 0.07
CA GLU A 62 -5.93 14.52 -0.28
C GLU A 62 -6.24 15.43 0.90
N LYS A 63 -6.39 14.86 2.10
CA LYS A 63 -6.60 15.61 3.35
C LYS A 63 -5.42 16.54 3.65
N ALA A 64 -4.19 16.07 3.52
CA ALA A 64 -2.99 16.88 3.75
C ALA A 64 -2.93 18.08 2.80
N ARG A 65 -3.33 17.90 1.54
CA ARG A 65 -3.44 19.00 0.58
C ARG A 65 -4.57 19.97 0.91
N ARG A 66 -5.76 19.48 1.28
CA ARG A 66 -6.93 20.32 1.58
C ARG A 66 -6.76 21.11 2.88
N GLU A 67 -6.19 20.48 3.89
CA GLU A 67 -6.07 21.02 5.25
C GLU A 67 -4.67 21.53 5.59
N SER A 68 -3.74 21.51 4.62
CA SER A 68 -2.33 21.91 4.81
C SER A 68 -1.64 21.16 5.97
N ILE A 69 -1.93 19.87 6.11
CA ILE A 69 -1.30 19.02 7.14
C ILE A 69 0.15 18.73 6.74
N PRO A 70 1.12 18.87 7.65
CA PRO A 70 2.51 18.49 7.36
C PRO A 70 2.65 17.00 7.05
N ASP A 71 3.48 16.67 6.05
CA ASP A 71 3.77 15.28 5.64
C ASP A 71 4.18 14.38 6.82
N GLN A 72 4.92 14.92 7.79
CA GLN A 72 5.34 14.18 8.98
C GLN A 72 4.15 13.72 9.83
N GLN A 73 3.09 14.51 9.90
CA GLN A 73 1.87 14.16 10.61
C GLN A 73 1.04 13.13 9.82
N ALA A 74 0.99 13.26 8.49
CA ALA A 74 0.37 12.27 7.62
C ALA A 74 1.05 10.89 7.68
N ILE A 75 2.39 10.85 7.72
CA ILE A 75 3.19 9.64 7.92
C ILE A 75 2.87 9.02 9.28
N GLY A 76 2.75 9.83 10.34
CA GLY A 76 2.37 9.36 11.68
C GLY A 76 1.01 8.65 11.68
N LEU A 77 0.00 9.27 11.08
CA LEU A 77 -1.36 8.69 10.98
C LEU A 77 -1.37 7.36 10.21
N LEU A 78 -0.58 7.22 9.15
CA LEU A 78 -0.47 5.98 8.40
C LEU A 78 0.30 4.90 9.18
N THR A 79 1.35 5.29 9.89
CA THR A 79 2.19 4.35 10.67
C THR A 79 1.43 3.77 11.87
N GLU A 80 0.61 4.59 12.54
CA GLU A 80 -0.24 4.13 13.65
C GLU A 80 -1.30 3.12 13.18
N ARG A 81 -1.88 3.35 11.99
CA ARG A 81 -2.96 2.52 11.45
C ARG A 81 -2.47 1.26 10.74
N PHE A 82 -1.26 1.31 10.18
CA PHE A 82 -0.65 0.22 9.42
C PHE A 82 0.73 -0.14 9.99
N PRO A 83 0.79 -0.95 11.08
CA PRO A 83 2.06 -1.40 11.62
C PRO A 83 2.82 -2.23 10.58
N GLY A 84 4.04 -1.79 10.27
CA GLY A 84 4.87 -2.32 9.18
C GLY A 84 4.93 -1.43 7.94
N PHE A 85 4.21 -0.32 7.91
CA PHE A 85 4.30 0.72 6.88
C PHE A 85 5.67 1.40 6.89
N SER A 86 6.26 1.59 5.71
CA SER A 86 7.53 2.30 5.56
C SER A 86 7.34 3.73 5.06
N VAL A 87 8.20 4.65 5.53
CA VAL A 87 8.25 6.05 5.05
C VAL A 87 8.54 6.10 3.54
N LYS A 88 9.26 5.10 3.01
CA LYS A 88 9.51 4.96 1.57
C LYS A 88 8.21 4.81 0.79
N THR A 89 7.30 3.96 1.27
CA THR A 89 5.98 3.71 0.67
C THR A 89 5.13 4.98 0.63
N TYR A 90 5.22 5.83 1.67
CA TYR A 90 4.59 7.16 1.67
C TYR A 90 5.17 8.10 0.60
N ASN A 91 6.50 8.22 0.56
CA ASN A 91 7.18 9.10 -0.38
C ASN A 91 6.96 8.65 -1.83
N ASP A 92 6.91 7.35 -2.09
CA ASP A 92 6.59 6.80 -3.41
C ASP A 92 5.15 7.11 -3.83
N ALA A 93 4.22 7.12 -2.88
CA ALA A 93 2.85 7.57 -3.11
C ALA A 93 2.81 9.06 -3.50
N LEU A 94 3.59 9.91 -2.83
CA LEU A 94 3.61 11.37 -3.01
C LEU A 94 4.24 11.76 -4.35
N THR A 95 5.46 11.26 -4.57
CA THR A 95 6.34 11.67 -5.68
C THR A 95 5.72 11.39 -7.05
N ARG A 96 4.92 10.33 -7.16
CA ARG A 96 4.36 9.89 -8.44
C ARG A 96 2.91 10.38 -8.66
N GLY A 97 2.41 11.28 -7.82
CA GLY A 97 1.08 11.91 -7.98
C GLY A 97 -0.11 10.99 -7.70
N TRP A 98 0.08 9.86 -7.00
CA TRP A 98 -0.99 8.88 -6.80
C TRP A 98 -2.06 9.36 -5.83
N PHE A 99 -1.78 10.37 -5.01
CA PHE A 99 -2.81 11.09 -4.24
C PHE A 99 -3.70 11.99 -5.11
N LEU A 100 -3.40 12.14 -6.41
CA LEU A 100 -3.97 13.19 -7.27
C LEU A 100 -4.63 12.69 -8.55
N SER A 101 -4.37 11.46 -9.01
CA SER A 101 -4.99 10.91 -10.21
C SER A 101 -5.75 9.62 -9.90
N ARG A 102 -7.08 9.74 -9.86
CA ARG A 102 -7.97 8.61 -10.14
C ARG A 102 -8.38 8.68 -11.60
#